data_AF-B2APW8-F1
#
_entry.id   AF-B2APW8-F1
#
_cell.length_a   1.000
_cell.length_b   1.000
_cell.length_c   1.000
_cell.angle_alpha   90.00
_cell.angle_beta   90.00
_cell.angle_gamma   90.00
#
_symmetry.space_group_name_H-M   'P 1'
#
loop_
_entity.id
_entity.type
_entity.pdbx_description
1 polymer ?
#
loop_
_entity_poly.entity_id
_entity_poly.type
_entity_poly.pdbx_seq_one_letter_code
_entity_poly.pdbx_strand_id
1 'polypeptide(L)'
;MPRQPTFQSSITKFSAKPPGHDAARQRENQRRHRARVKGRICDLEATLASTQSKLDDALKQIEELHAEISRLRALQPPTLQANETSSLITCHAGVDSSDIQESLNDIDDVPEPMPDSPMPASPQSTAAIEDSNNDGPLLPPTHPDESTITCRDAYAIIMDRNTSDLDSETMNQWLKPGFRRAAVPGSGCRIETHPAIGQRAEAPGVGLNINLQNLPRVIFPVAPHTTTTRMTHFNHLGHISIGVRDYVVSRAFYTAVLAPLGLRLVYDSGPVSDPSTGKVRTLGYGPDEEHELLNIFEHQDAATPGPGFHIAFNAPTRQAVVDFHAKAIEFGGTDNGTPGVREHYGRNYFAAFVVDPDGWRLEAVCKVPLEQEEPSETRR
;
A
#
# COMPACT_ATOMS: atom_id res chain seq x y z
N MET A 1 0.24 9.35 -80.01
CA MET A 1 0.50 10.70 -79.44
C MET A 1 -0.03 10.71 -78.01
N PRO A 2 0.79 11.06 -77.02
CA PRO A 2 0.56 10.77 -75.60
C PRO A 2 -0.20 11.88 -74.85
N ARG A 3 -0.59 11.52 -73.62
CA ARG A 3 -1.39 12.23 -72.61
C ARG A 3 -0.83 13.62 -72.23
N GLN A 4 -1.73 14.56 -71.96
CA GLN A 4 -1.47 15.65 -71.01
C GLN A 4 -2.25 15.37 -69.71
N PRO A 5 -1.59 15.35 -68.54
CA PRO A 5 -2.28 15.38 -67.26
C PRO A 5 -2.57 16.82 -66.85
N THR A 6 -3.80 17.08 -66.42
CA THR A 6 -4.19 18.30 -65.72
C THR A 6 -3.57 18.28 -64.32
N PHE A 7 -2.66 19.21 -64.04
CA PHE A 7 -2.15 19.48 -62.69
C PHE A 7 -3.29 20.07 -61.84
N GLN A 8 -3.84 19.29 -60.92
CA GLN A 8 -4.56 19.84 -59.77
C GLN A 8 -3.53 20.27 -58.73
N SER A 9 -3.36 21.58 -58.55
CA SER A 9 -2.61 22.13 -57.42
C SER A 9 -3.42 21.90 -56.13
N SER A 10 -2.98 20.92 -55.35
CA SER A 10 -3.43 20.75 -53.97
C SER A 10 -2.98 21.96 -53.15
N ILE A 11 -3.89 22.88 -52.84
CA ILE A 11 -3.67 23.94 -51.87
C ILE A 11 -3.57 23.28 -50.49
N THR A 12 -2.34 23.16 -49.99
CA THR A 12 -2.04 22.79 -48.61
C THR A 12 -2.50 23.90 -47.68
N LYS A 13 -3.59 23.68 -46.92
CA LYS A 13 -3.92 24.51 -45.75
C LYS A 13 -3.00 24.14 -44.58
N PHE A 14 -1.73 24.55 -44.65
CA PHE A 14 -0.94 24.74 -43.45
C PHE A 14 -1.26 26.12 -42.91
N SER A 15 -2.04 26.17 -41.83
CA SER A 15 -2.25 27.39 -41.05
C SER A 15 -0.91 27.79 -40.42
N ALA A 16 -0.19 28.68 -41.10
CA ALA A 16 1.00 29.30 -40.55
C ALA A 16 0.56 30.18 -39.37
N LYS A 17 0.91 29.77 -38.14
CA LYS A 17 0.65 30.57 -36.95
C LYS A 17 1.32 31.93 -37.12
N PRO A 18 0.63 33.04 -36.82
CA PRO A 18 1.18 34.37 -37.01
C PRO A 18 2.43 34.59 -36.13
N PRO A 19 3.43 35.35 -36.62
CA PRO A 19 4.62 35.66 -35.84
C PRO A 19 4.25 36.31 -34.50
N GLY A 20 4.71 35.74 -33.38
CA GLY A 20 4.44 36.25 -32.04
C GLY A 20 3.34 35.55 -31.24
N HIS A 21 2.62 34.58 -31.83
CA HIS A 21 1.64 33.74 -31.11
C HIS A 21 2.27 33.00 -29.93
N ASP A 22 3.48 32.46 -30.10
CA ASP A 22 4.17 31.71 -29.05
C ASP A 22 4.68 32.60 -27.92
N ALA A 23 5.12 33.82 -28.23
CA ALA A 23 5.51 34.81 -27.23
C ALA A 23 4.29 35.30 -26.41
N ALA A 24 3.13 35.48 -27.05
CA ALA A 24 1.89 35.82 -26.35
C ALA A 24 1.42 34.68 -25.43
N ARG A 25 1.47 33.43 -25.91
CA ARG A 25 1.17 32.24 -25.11
C ARG A 25 2.13 32.07 -23.93
N GLN A 26 3.42 32.34 -24.11
CA GLN A 26 4.41 32.27 -23.05
C GLN A 26 4.14 33.33 -21.97
N ARG A 27 3.83 34.57 -22.37
CA ARG A 27 3.45 35.65 -21.42
C ARG A 27 2.19 35.32 -20.63
N GLU A 28 1.18 34.75 -21.29
CA GLU A 28 -0.07 34.33 -20.64
C GLU A 28 0.16 33.16 -19.67
N ASN A 29 0.97 32.17 -20.05
CA ASN A 29 1.35 31.07 -19.16
C ASN A 29 2.13 31.58 -17.94
N GLN A 30 3.07 32.50 -18.12
CA GLN A 30 3.79 33.14 -17.03
C GLN A 30 2.86 33.93 -16.11
N ARG A 31 1.86 34.64 -16.66
CA ARG A 31 0.84 35.35 -15.87
C ARG A 31 0.02 34.38 -15.02
N ARG A 32 -0.45 33.27 -15.60
CA ARG A 32 -1.20 32.23 -14.88
C ARG A 32 -0.35 31.56 -13.81
N HIS A 33 0.92 31.30 -14.08
CA HIS A 33 1.85 30.76 -13.08
C HIS A 33 2.02 31.73 -11.90
N ARG A 34 2.31 33.02 -12.15
CA ARG A 34 2.40 34.03 -11.08
C ARG A 34 1.11 34.14 -10.26
N ALA A 35 -0.05 34.08 -10.91
CA ALA A 35 -1.34 34.10 -10.22
C ALA A 35 -1.52 32.88 -9.30
N ARG A 36 -1.16 31.66 -9.76
CA ARG A 36 -1.21 30.45 -8.94
C ARG A 36 -0.23 30.50 -7.76
N VAL A 37 1.00 30.97 -7.99
CA VAL A 37 2.00 31.11 -6.94
C VAL A 37 1.52 32.10 -5.88
N LYS A 38 0.97 33.26 -6.30
CA LYS A 38 0.41 34.24 -5.38
C LYS A 38 -0.76 33.66 -4.57
N GLY A 39 -1.68 32.92 -5.21
CA GLY A 39 -2.77 32.23 -4.52
C GLY A 39 -2.26 31.26 -3.46
N ARG A 40 -1.29 30.40 -3.83
CA ARG A 40 -0.68 29.45 -2.90
C ARG A 40 0.01 30.14 -1.72
N ILE A 41 0.68 31.27 -1.94
CA ILE A 41 1.30 32.04 -0.85
C ILE A 41 0.22 32.54 0.11
N CYS A 42 -0.88 33.12 -0.40
CA CYS A 42 -1.99 33.57 0.45
C CYS A 42 -2.62 32.40 1.24
N ASP A 43 -2.80 31.24 0.63
CA ASP A 43 -3.35 30.05 1.31
C ASP A 43 -2.41 29.54 2.41
N LEU A 44 -1.09 29.56 2.15
CA LEU A 44 -0.08 29.19 3.14
C LEU A 44 -0.02 30.19 4.30
N GLU A 45 -0.08 31.49 4.03
CA GLU A 45 -0.14 32.54 5.05
C GLU A 45 -1.39 32.40 5.93
N ALA A 46 -2.54 32.12 5.33
CA ALA A 46 -3.79 31.88 6.06
C ALA A 46 -3.72 30.62 6.93
N THR A 47 -3.13 29.55 6.38
CA THR A 47 -2.92 28.29 7.13
C THR A 47 -1.98 28.51 8.30
N LEU A 48 -0.86 29.22 8.08
CA LEU A 48 0.11 29.55 9.11
C LEU A 48 -0.52 30.34 10.26
N ALA A 49 -1.32 31.36 9.93
CA ALA A 49 -2.05 32.15 10.92
C ALA A 49 -3.04 31.29 11.72
N SER A 50 -3.78 30.39 11.06
CA SER A 50 -4.70 29.47 11.74
C SER A 50 -3.96 28.49 12.65
N THR A 51 -2.84 27.93 12.20
CA THR A 51 -2.04 27.01 13.03
C THR A 51 -1.41 27.71 14.22
N GLN A 52 -0.96 28.95 14.06
CA GLN A 52 -0.41 29.73 15.17
C GLN A 52 -1.48 30.02 16.23
N SER A 53 -2.69 30.42 15.81
CA SER A 53 -3.81 30.63 16.74
C SER A 53 -4.16 29.34 17.50
N LYS A 54 -4.20 28.19 16.82
CA LYS A 54 -4.47 26.90 17.49
C LYS A 54 -3.37 26.52 18.47
N LEU A 55 -2.12 26.82 18.14
CA LEU A 55 -0.98 26.57 19.02
C LEU A 55 -1.07 27.44 20.28
N ASP A 56 -1.38 28.72 20.12
CA ASP A 56 -1.54 29.66 21.23
C ASP A 56 -2.71 29.24 22.15
N ASP A 57 -3.84 28.80 21.57
CA ASP A 57 -4.99 28.28 22.32
C ASP A 57 -4.64 26.99 23.08
N ALA A 58 -3.90 26.07 22.46
CA ALA A 58 -3.47 24.83 23.10
C ALA A 58 -2.49 25.08 24.24
N LEU A 59 -1.55 26.01 24.07
CA LEU A 59 -0.61 26.41 25.12
C LEU A 59 -1.35 27.00 26.33
N LYS A 60 -2.37 27.81 26.09
CA LYS A 60 -3.22 28.36 27.16
C LYS A 60 -3.99 27.26 27.90
N GLN A 61 -4.56 26.29 27.20
CA GLN A 61 -5.23 25.15 27.84
C GLN A 61 -4.27 24.33 28.70
N ILE A 62 -3.03 24.12 28.25
CA ILE A 62 -2.00 23.42 29.03
C ILE A 62 -1.71 24.20 30.33
N GLU A 63 -1.57 25.52 30.27
CA GLU A 63 -1.35 26.36 31.45
C GLU A 63 -2.53 26.28 32.44
N GLU A 64 -3.77 26.34 31.95
CA GLU A 64 -4.97 26.20 32.76
C GLU A 64 -5.05 24.81 33.44
N LEU A 65 -4.78 23.74 32.69
CA LEU A 65 -4.74 22.38 33.23
C LEU A 65 -3.62 22.20 34.27
N HIS A 66 -2.44 22.76 34.03
CA HIS A 66 -1.35 22.72 35.00
C HIS A 66 -1.70 23.45 36.31
N ALA A 67 -2.39 24.59 36.22
CA ALA A 67 -2.87 25.31 37.38
C ALA A 67 -3.91 24.47 38.17
N GLU A 68 -4.83 23.81 37.47
CA GLU A 68 -5.85 22.97 38.11
C GLU A 68 -5.25 21.71 38.75
N ILE A 69 -4.31 21.02 38.07
CA ILE A 69 -3.58 19.89 38.64
C ILE A 69 -2.83 20.32 39.91
N SER A 70 -2.19 21.50 39.90
CA SER A 70 -1.47 22.04 41.06
C SER A 70 -2.43 22.33 42.22
N ARG A 71 -3.60 22.90 41.93
CA ARG A 71 -4.66 23.13 42.92
C ARG A 71 -5.17 21.83 43.53
N LEU A 72 -5.45 20.81 42.72
CA LEU A 72 -5.93 19.51 43.18
C LEU A 72 -4.89 18.78 44.04
N ARG A 73 -3.60 18.85 43.66
CA ARG A 73 -2.49 18.32 44.48
C ARG A 73 -2.38 19.01 45.83
N ALA A 74 -2.63 20.32 45.90
CA ALA A 74 -2.60 21.07 47.16
C ALA A 74 -3.76 20.73 48.12
N LEU A 75 -4.85 20.12 47.62
CA LEU A 75 -6.01 19.70 48.40
C LEU A 75 -5.91 18.24 48.91
N GLN A 76 -4.88 17.48 48.49
CA GLN A 76 -4.67 16.11 48.98
C GLN A 76 -4.07 16.10 50.39
N PRO A 77 -4.62 15.30 51.34
CA PRO A 77 -4.02 15.12 52.65
C PRO A 77 -2.68 14.34 52.56
N PRO A 78 -1.81 14.42 53.58
CA PRO A 78 -0.41 13.97 53.51
C PRO A 78 -0.18 12.46 53.38
N THR A 79 -1.22 11.64 53.26
CA THR A 79 -1.12 10.17 53.38
C THR A 79 -0.82 9.42 52.08
N LEU A 80 -0.69 10.10 50.93
CA LEU A 80 -0.43 9.43 49.64
C LEU A 80 0.81 9.93 48.88
N GLN A 81 1.65 10.81 49.45
CA GLN A 81 2.83 11.32 48.76
C GLN A 81 4.12 10.51 48.96
N ALA A 82 4.10 9.41 49.74
CA ALA A 82 5.33 8.68 50.11
C ALA A 82 5.65 7.42 49.29
N ASN A 83 4.80 6.98 48.34
CA ASN A 83 4.97 5.66 47.69
C ASN A 83 5.39 5.67 46.21
N GLU A 84 5.71 6.82 45.61
CA GLU A 84 6.15 6.86 44.22
C GLU A 84 7.54 7.49 44.06
N THR A 85 8.55 7.00 44.79
CA THR A 85 9.97 7.14 44.38
C THR A 85 10.87 6.14 45.11
N SER A 86 10.75 4.84 44.80
CA SER A 86 11.89 3.91 44.89
C SER A 86 11.54 2.56 44.32
N SER A 87 11.99 2.31 43.09
CA SER A 87 12.68 1.07 42.71
C SER A 87 13.09 1.17 41.25
N LEU A 88 14.19 1.91 41.02
CA LEU A 88 15.12 1.58 39.94
C LEU A 88 15.69 0.19 40.27
N ILE A 89 15.15 -0.86 39.66
CA ILE A 89 15.81 -2.17 39.66
C ILE A 89 16.86 -2.14 38.55
N THR A 90 18.09 -1.79 38.94
CA THR A 90 19.29 -2.07 38.18
C THR A 90 19.60 -3.57 38.32
N CYS A 91 19.48 -4.31 37.23
CA CYS A 91 19.87 -5.71 37.17
C CYS A 91 21.40 -5.82 37.12
N HIS A 92 22.02 -6.14 38.26
CA HIS A 92 23.38 -6.69 38.30
C HIS A 92 23.32 -8.22 38.29
N ALA A 93 24.02 -8.81 37.33
CA ALA A 93 24.35 -10.22 37.26
C ALA A 93 25.35 -10.59 38.38
N GLY A 94 25.16 -11.75 39.02
CA GLY A 94 26.15 -12.33 39.95
C GLY A 94 25.59 -13.27 41.02
N VAL A 95 25.25 -14.50 40.61
CA VAL A 95 25.57 -15.81 41.23
C VAL A 95 25.60 -16.00 42.77
N ASP A 96 24.87 -17.06 43.17
CA ASP A 96 25.03 -18.02 44.28
C ASP A 96 24.50 -17.79 45.71
N SER A 97 23.46 -18.59 46.00
CA SER A 97 23.39 -19.69 46.99
C SER A 97 23.08 -19.41 48.47
N SER A 98 22.26 -20.35 48.97
CA SER A 98 22.04 -20.83 50.34
C SER A 98 21.17 -20.01 51.31
N ASP A 99 20.09 -20.70 51.70
CA ASP A 99 19.44 -20.73 53.02
C ASP A 99 18.74 -19.41 53.45
N ILE A 100 17.47 -19.42 53.85
CA ILE A 100 16.97 -20.15 55.01
C ILE A 100 15.47 -20.42 54.83
N GLN A 101 15.14 -21.69 55.01
CA GLN A 101 13.82 -22.24 55.25
C GLN A 101 13.46 -22.02 56.73
N GLU A 102 12.16 -21.94 57.03
CA GLU A 102 11.50 -22.31 58.30
C GLU A 102 10.70 -21.21 59.01
N SER A 103 9.47 -21.58 59.40
CA SER A 103 8.54 -20.94 60.35
C SER A 103 7.56 -19.91 59.74
N LEU A 104 6.23 -20.02 59.83
CA LEU A 104 5.35 -20.86 60.65
C LEU A 104 3.96 -20.93 59.98
N ASN A 105 3.34 -22.10 60.09
CA ASN A 105 1.95 -22.38 59.78
C ASN A 105 1.00 -21.57 60.69
N ASP A 106 -0.21 -21.32 60.18
CA ASP A 106 -1.51 -21.51 60.85
C ASP A 106 -2.52 -20.49 60.32
N ILE A 107 -3.52 -20.99 59.58
CA ILE A 107 -4.97 -20.72 59.72
C ILE A 107 -5.67 -21.61 58.68
N ASP A 108 -6.21 -22.73 59.17
CA ASP A 108 -7.25 -23.54 58.55
C ASP A 108 -8.62 -22.84 58.67
N ASP A 109 -9.45 -22.97 57.62
CA ASP A 109 -10.84 -23.47 57.61
C ASP A 109 -11.75 -22.78 56.55
N VAL A 110 -11.93 -23.46 55.40
CA VAL A 110 -13.19 -23.99 54.79
C VAL A 110 -14.34 -22.99 54.45
N PRO A 111 -15.26 -23.23 53.45
CA PRO A 111 -15.42 -24.31 52.44
C PRO A 111 -15.59 -23.86 50.95
N GLU A 112 -15.30 -24.76 50.01
CA GLU A 112 -15.89 -24.76 48.66
C GLU A 112 -17.33 -25.33 48.66
N PRO A 113 -18.25 -24.82 47.82
CA PRO A 113 -19.44 -25.55 47.40
C PRO A 113 -19.28 -26.20 46.01
N MET A 114 -19.82 -27.41 45.97
CA MET A 114 -19.99 -28.41 44.91
C MET A 114 -20.81 -27.96 43.68
N PRO A 115 -20.91 -28.80 42.62
CA PRO A 115 -21.06 -28.38 41.23
C PRO A 115 -22.51 -28.26 40.78
N ASP A 116 -22.79 -27.28 39.91
CA ASP A 116 -24.03 -27.20 39.15
C ASP A 116 -23.75 -27.38 37.65
N SER A 117 -24.37 -28.40 37.08
CA SER A 117 -24.82 -28.37 35.69
C SER A 117 -26.35 -28.28 35.71
N PRO A 118 -26.92 -27.33 34.96
CA PRO A 118 -27.90 -27.75 33.97
C PRO A 118 -27.78 -27.00 32.63
N MET A 119 -27.98 -27.75 31.53
CA MET A 119 -28.34 -27.29 30.18
C MET A 119 -29.68 -26.50 30.19
N PRO A 120 -30.17 -25.86 29.11
CA PRO A 120 -29.61 -25.56 27.78
C PRO A 120 -29.71 -24.05 27.40
N ALA A 121 -28.77 -23.52 26.60
CA ALA A 121 -28.93 -22.18 26.03
C ALA A 121 -29.27 -22.26 24.53
N SER A 122 -30.56 -22.09 24.24
CA SER A 122 -31.06 -21.59 22.95
C SER A 122 -30.53 -20.16 22.69
N PRO A 123 -30.52 -19.70 21.43
CA PRO A 123 -29.45 -18.86 20.89
C PRO A 123 -29.54 -17.42 21.42
N GLN A 124 -28.57 -17.01 22.23
CA GLN A 124 -28.48 -15.62 22.69
C GLN A 124 -27.54 -14.80 21.82
N SER A 125 -28.22 -13.97 21.03
CA SER A 125 -27.93 -12.58 20.68
C SER A 125 -26.48 -12.21 20.34
N THR A 126 -26.34 -11.69 19.14
CA THR A 126 -25.21 -10.95 18.57
C THR A 126 -24.80 -9.69 19.34
N ALA A 127 -25.39 -9.42 20.51
CA ALA A 127 -25.19 -8.19 21.28
C ALA A 127 -23.94 -8.19 22.19
N ALA A 128 -23.33 -9.34 22.48
CA ALA A 128 -22.19 -9.42 23.40
C ALA A 128 -20.84 -8.97 22.79
N ILE A 129 -20.82 -8.64 21.49
CA ILE A 129 -19.62 -8.25 20.73
C ILE A 129 -19.75 -6.81 20.20
N GLU A 130 -20.45 -5.94 20.93
CA GLU A 130 -20.58 -4.52 20.55
C GLU A 130 -19.56 -3.61 21.26
N ASP A 131 -18.83 -4.11 22.26
CA ASP A 131 -17.80 -3.33 22.94
C ASP A 131 -16.41 -3.61 22.34
N SER A 132 -15.85 -2.58 21.70
CA SER A 132 -14.53 -2.59 21.06
C SER A 132 -13.35 -2.92 22.00
N ASN A 133 -13.58 -2.96 23.32
CA ASN A 133 -12.59 -3.31 24.34
C ASN A 133 -12.94 -4.58 25.13
N ASN A 134 -13.98 -5.33 24.75
CA ASN A 134 -14.29 -6.60 25.41
C ASN A 134 -13.28 -7.68 24.97
N ASP A 135 -12.58 -8.29 25.93
CA ASP A 135 -11.65 -9.40 25.66
C ASP A 135 -12.35 -10.69 25.22
N GLY A 136 -13.69 -10.74 25.32
CA GLY A 136 -14.50 -11.87 24.87
C GLY A 136 -14.04 -13.17 25.53
N PRO A 137 -14.33 -13.40 26.83
CA PRO A 137 -13.86 -14.59 27.57
C PRO A 137 -14.38 -15.92 26.99
N LEU A 138 -15.35 -15.86 26.07
CA LEU A 138 -15.92 -17.00 25.33
C LEU A 138 -15.24 -17.25 23.97
N LEU A 139 -14.38 -16.35 23.49
CA LEU A 139 -13.66 -16.51 22.22
C LEU A 139 -12.46 -17.47 22.36
N PRO A 140 -12.09 -18.21 21.30
CA PRO A 140 -10.91 -19.07 21.33
C PRO A 140 -9.62 -18.24 21.48
N PRO A 141 -8.60 -18.72 22.22
CA PRO A 141 -7.34 -17.99 22.41
C PRO A 141 -6.57 -17.87 21.09
N THR A 142 -5.78 -16.80 20.97
CA THR A 142 -4.83 -16.63 19.86
C THR A 142 -3.71 -17.67 19.94
N HIS A 143 -3.37 -18.29 18.81
CA HIS A 143 -2.20 -19.17 18.73
C HIS A 143 -0.92 -18.37 18.42
N PRO A 144 0.27 -18.82 18.87
CA PRO A 144 1.53 -18.10 18.63
C PRO A 144 1.88 -17.89 17.15
N ASP A 145 1.42 -18.78 16.29
CA ASP A 145 1.69 -18.78 14.84
C ASP A 145 0.61 -18.06 14.02
N GLU A 146 -0.40 -17.50 14.69
CA GLU A 146 -1.58 -16.90 14.07
C GLU A 146 -1.47 -15.37 14.09
N SER A 147 -1.27 -14.80 12.90
CA SER A 147 -1.28 -13.34 12.75
C SER A 147 -2.68 -12.78 12.98
N THR A 148 -2.86 -12.03 14.06
CA THR A 148 -4.14 -11.40 14.41
C THR A 148 -4.01 -9.89 14.52
N ILE A 149 -5.09 -9.16 14.26
CA ILE A 149 -5.22 -7.71 14.44
C ILE A 149 -6.35 -7.40 15.44
N THR A 150 -6.42 -6.20 16.02
CA THR A 150 -7.52 -5.85 16.95
C THR A 150 -8.84 -5.72 16.19
N CYS A 151 -9.96 -6.04 16.85
CA CYS A 151 -11.30 -5.92 16.26
C CYS A 151 -11.61 -4.44 15.90
N ARG A 152 -11.09 -3.48 16.68
CA ARG A 152 -11.18 -2.04 16.37
C ARG A 152 -10.47 -1.70 15.06
N ASP A 153 -9.22 -2.13 14.89
CA ASP A 153 -8.44 -1.82 13.70
C ASP A 153 -9.03 -2.52 12.47
N ALA A 154 -9.52 -3.75 12.63
CA ALA A 154 -10.24 -4.47 11.58
C ALA A 154 -11.50 -3.70 11.13
N TYR A 155 -12.29 -3.20 12.08
CA TYR A 155 -13.48 -2.40 11.78
C TYR A 155 -13.14 -1.07 11.10
N ALA A 156 -12.08 -0.38 11.56
CA ALA A 156 -11.60 0.86 10.94
C ALA A 156 -11.12 0.62 9.50
N ILE A 157 -10.39 -0.48 9.24
CA ILE A 157 -9.96 -0.87 7.90
C ILE A 157 -11.14 -1.14 6.97
N ILE A 158 -12.23 -1.75 7.49
CA ILE A 158 -13.42 -2.03 6.70
C ILE A 158 -14.20 -0.74 6.39
N MET A 159 -14.34 0.16 7.38
CA MET A 159 -15.01 1.45 7.23
C MET A 159 -14.29 2.41 6.26
N ASP A 160 -12.96 2.45 6.31
CA ASP A 160 -12.14 3.34 5.45
C ASP A 160 -12.12 2.91 3.98
N ARG A 161 -12.51 1.66 3.67
CA ARG A 161 -12.64 1.13 2.31
C ARG A 161 -13.87 1.62 1.53
N ASN A 162 -14.57 2.65 2.03
CA ASN A 162 -15.67 3.34 1.34
C ASN A 162 -16.85 2.41 1.01
N THR A 163 -17.23 1.54 1.93
CA THR A 163 -18.45 0.73 1.85
C THR A 163 -19.61 1.51 2.46
N SER A 164 -20.19 2.44 1.71
CA SER A 164 -21.26 3.34 2.17
C SER A 164 -22.52 2.61 2.71
N ASP A 165 -22.67 1.31 2.41
CA ASP A 165 -23.93 0.58 2.58
C ASP A 165 -23.83 -0.71 3.42
N LEU A 166 -22.69 -0.98 4.10
CA LEU A 166 -22.58 -2.14 4.98
C LEU A 166 -22.99 -1.77 6.41
N ASP A 167 -24.01 -2.44 6.95
CA ASP A 167 -24.42 -2.27 8.33
C ASP A 167 -23.50 -3.03 9.31
N SER A 168 -23.42 -2.54 10.55
CA SER A 168 -22.57 -3.08 11.61
C SER A 168 -22.82 -4.56 11.90
N GLU A 169 -24.06 -5.02 11.71
CA GLU A 169 -24.48 -6.41 11.92
C GLU A 169 -23.91 -7.34 10.85
N THR A 170 -23.95 -6.93 9.57
CA THR A 170 -23.36 -7.70 8.47
C THR A 170 -21.84 -7.82 8.63
N MET A 171 -21.17 -6.74 9.03
CA MET A 171 -19.74 -6.79 9.33
C MET A 171 -19.42 -7.72 10.50
N ASN A 172 -20.20 -7.65 11.59
CA ASN A 172 -20.02 -8.55 12.71
C ASN A 172 -20.16 -10.02 12.31
N GLN A 173 -21.14 -10.35 11.46
CA GLN A 173 -21.32 -11.72 10.97
C GLN A 173 -20.15 -12.20 10.10
N TRP A 174 -19.57 -11.33 9.27
CA TRP A 174 -18.39 -11.66 8.46
C TRP A 174 -17.13 -11.87 9.28
N LEU A 175 -16.95 -11.08 10.33
CA LEU A 175 -15.77 -11.12 11.18
C LEU A 175 -15.85 -12.21 12.26
N LYS A 176 -17.08 -12.62 12.62
CA LYS A 176 -17.34 -13.60 13.68
C LYS A 176 -16.50 -14.87 13.64
N PRO A 177 -16.27 -15.51 12.48
CA PRO A 177 -15.52 -16.77 12.44
C PRO A 177 -14.01 -16.57 12.73
N GLY A 178 -13.49 -15.36 12.49
CA GLY A 178 -12.09 -15.03 12.73
C GLY A 178 -11.81 -14.47 14.12
N PHE A 179 -12.83 -14.27 14.97
CA PHE A 179 -12.61 -13.67 16.29
C PHE A 179 -11.77 -14.55 17.20
N ARG A 180 -10.88 -13.89 17.95
CA ARG A 180 -9.94 -14.46 18.90
C ARG A 180 -9.94 -13.64 20.18
N ARG A 181 -9.67 -14.33 21.29
CA ARG A 181 -9.44 -13.70 22.59
C ARG A 181 -8.12 -12.93 22.57
N ALA A 182 -8.09 -11.84 23.30
CA ALA A 182 -6.89 -11.07 23.57
C ALA A 182 -5.73 -11.96 24.06
N ALA A 183 -4.53 -11.80 23.46
CA ALA A 183 -3.31 -12.50 23.90
C ALA A 183 -2.82 -11.99 25.27
N VAL A 184 -3.08 -10.70 25.54
CA VAL A 184 -2.81 -10.04 26.81
C VAL A 184 -4.15 -9.54 27.37
N PRO A 185 -4.49 -9.85 28.63
CA PRO A 185 -5.71 -9.33 29.26
C PRO A 185 -5.78 -7.80 29.17
N GLY A 186 -6.92 -7.26 28.75
CA GLY A 186 -7.18 -5.83 28.56
C GLY A 186 -6.79 -5.27 27.18
N SER A 187 -6.30 -6.10 26.25
CA SER A 187 -5.92 -5.65 24.90
C SER A 187 -7.06 -5.71 23.86
N GLY A 188 -8.24 -6.18 24.27
CA GLY A 188 -9.45 -6.22 23.46
C GLY A 188 -9.53 -7.41 22.49
N CYS A 189 -10.75 -7.65 21.99
CA CYS A 189 -11.04 -8.62 20.93
C CYS A 189 -10.04 -8.53 19.76
N ARG A 190 -9.63 -9.68 19.24
CA ARG A 190 -8.76 -9.79 18.05
C ARG A 190 -9.44 -10.57 16.94
N ILE A 191 -8.96 -10.41 15.72
CA ILE A 191 -9.41 -11.16 14.55
C ILE A 191 -8.21 -11.70 13.75
N GLU A 192 -8.34 -12.91 13.22
CA GLU A 192 -7.40 -13.46 12.24
C GLU A 192 -7.23 -12.56 11.02
N THR A 193 -5.98 -12.36 10.61
CA THR A 193 -5.63 -11.59 9.41
C THR A 193 -5.60 -12.43 8.13
N HIS A 194 -5.77 -13.75 8.24
CA HIS A 194 -5.76 -14.69 7.12
C HIS A 194 -7.19 -15.16 6.80
N PRO A 195 -7.68 -15.05 5.55
CA PRO A 195 -8.97 -15.63 5.19
C PRO A 195 -8.80 -17.14 4.99
N ALA A 196 -8.89 -17.91 6.08
CA ALA A 196 -9.21 -19.34 6.02
C ALA A 196 -10.73 -19.58 6.07
N ILE A 197 -11.55 -18.56 5.80
CA ILE A 197 -13.01 -18.68 5.67
C ILE A 197 -13.32 -18.89 4.19
N GLY A 198 -13.24 -20.16 3.78
CA GLY A 198 -13.57 -20.59 2.42
C GLY A 198 -13.24 -22.07 2.15
N GLN A 199 -12.35 -22.67 2.94
CA GLN A 199 -12.01 -24.09 2.81
C GLN A 199 -12.38 -24.86 4.07
N ARG A 200 -13.65 -25.26 4.17
CA ARG A 200 -14.03 -26.53 4.84
C ARG A 200 -15.46 -26.94 4.49
N ALA A 201 -15.59 -27.66 3.38
CA ALA A 201 -16.52 -28.78 3.22
C ALA A 201 -15.90 -29.75 2.17
N GLU A 202 -15.93 -31.04 2.48
CA GLU A 202 -15.03 -32.11 2.01
C GLU A 202 -15.24 -32.64 0.58
N ALA A 203 -14.19 -33.28 -0.01
CA ALA A 203 -14.20 -34.65 -0.57
C ALA A 203 -12.88 -35.02 -1.34
N PRO A 204 -12.52 -36.32 -1.50
CA PRO A 204 -11.13 -36.81 -1.53
C PRO A 204 -10.58 -37.29 -2.89
N GLY A 205 -9.24 -37.39 -2.97
CA GLY A 205 -8.46 -38.01 -4.07
C GLY A 205 -7.96 -36.95 -5.07
N VAL A 206 -6.68 -36.85 -5.43
CA VAL A 206 -5.70 -37.88 -5.79
C VAL A 206 -4.29 -37.30 -5.52
N GLY A 207 -3.43 -38.06 -4.86
CA GLY A 207 -2.00 -37.74 -4.77
C GLY A 207 -1.25 -38.22 -6.01
N LEU A 208 -0.22 -37.47 -6.43
CA LEU A 208 0.91 -37.90 -7.28
C LEU A 208 1.92 -36.74 -7.25
N ASN A 209 2.89 -36.75 -6.34
CA ASN A 209 4.24 -37.33 -6.45
C ASN A 209 5.07 -36.73 -7.61
N ILE A 210 6.12 -36.01 -7.23
CA ILE A 210 7.03 -35.24 -8.08
C ILE A 210 8.06 -36.19 -8.68
N ASN A 211 8.36 -36.08 -9.98
CA ASN A 211 9.58 -36.63 -10.57
C ASN A 211 10.29 -35.61 -11.47
N LEU A 212 11.28 -34.94 -10.89
CA LEU A 212 12.23 -34.04 -11.54
C LEU A 212 13.38 -34.85 -12.15
N GLN A 213 13.18 -35.52 -13.29
CA GLN A 213 14.31 -36.09 -14.05
C GLN A 213 14.08 -36.46 -15.52
N ASN A 214 12.95 -36.12 -16.15
CA ASN A 214 12.75 -36.36 -17.59
C ASN A 214 12.09 -35.15 -18.29
N LEU A 215 12.90 -34.25 -18.84
CA LEU A 215 12.46 -33.24 -19.81
C LEU A 215 13.05 -33.60 -21.19
N PRO A 216 12.25 -33.85 -22.23
CA PRO A 216 12.77 -33.88 -23.59
C PRO A 216 13.05 -32.45 -24.05
N ARG A 217 14.27 -32.20 -24.54
CA ARG A 217 14.65 -30.98 -25.26
C ARG A 217 13.82 -30.88 -26.55
N VAL A 218 12.82 -30.01 -26.58
CA VAL A 218 12.09 -29.67 -27.82
C VAL A 218 12.72 -28.41 -28.42
N ILE A 219 13.32 -28.58 -29.60
CA ILE A 219 13.78 -27.50 -30.47
C ILE A 219 12.54 -26.94 -31.17
N PHE A 220 12.20 -25.67 -30.93
CA PHE A 220 11.14 -24.99 -31.68
C PHE A 220 11.67 -24.50 -33.05
N PRO A 221 11.03 -24.86 -34.17
CA PRO A 221 11.35 -24.27 -35.46
C PRO A 221 10.74 -22.87 -35.55
N VAL A 222 11.57 -21.89 -35.92
CA VAL A 222 11.14 -20.52 -36.24
C VAL A 222 10.36 -20.55 -37.56
N ALA A 223 9.07 -20.23 -37.51
CA ALA A 223 8.25 -19.95 -38.69
C ALA A 223 8.19 -18.44 -38.97
N PRO A 224 8.12 -18.02 -40.25
CA PRO A 224 8.36 -16.64 -40.66
C PRO A 224 7.12 -15.76 -40.47
N HIS A 225 7.40 -14.52 -40.04
CA HIS A 225 6.62 -13.29 -40.13
C HIS A 225 5.18 -13.43 -40.68
N THR A 226 4.22 -13.63 -39.79
CA THR A 226 2.85 -13.16 -40.02
C THR A 226 2.77 -11.70 -39.61
N THR A 227 2.44 -10.87 -40.59
CA THR A 227 2.12 -9.45 -40.53
C THR A 227 1.40 -9.08 -39.23
N THR A 228 2.12 -8.46 -38.30
CA THR A 228 1.51 -7.77 -37.15
C THR A 228 0.64 -6.65 -37.71
N THR A 229 -0.68 -6.85 -37.69
CA THR A 229 -1.64 -5.74 -37.74
C THR A 229 -1.26 -4.82 -36.59
N ARG A 230 -0.59 -3.71 -36.91
CA ARG A 230 -0.27 -2.63 -35.98
C ARG A 230 -1.62 -2.02 -35.59
N MET A 231 -2.26 -2.57 -34.56
CA MET A 231 -3.32 -1.86 -33.87
C MET A 231 -2.64 -0.63 -33.26
N THR A 232 -2.69 0.49 -33.99
CA THR A 232 -2.30 1.79 -33.50
C THR A 232 -3.33 2.20 -32.45
N HIS A 233 -3.23 1.62 -31.26
CA HIS A 233 -3.86 2.19 -30.09
C HIS A 233 -3.21 3.56 -29.90
N PHE A 234 -3.97 4.62 -30.17
CA PHE A 234 -3.54 5.96 -29.83
C PHE A 234 -3.42 6.02 -28.30
N ASN A 235 -2.19 5.94 -27.80
CA ASN A 235 -1.92 6.19 -26.39
C ASN A 235 -2.11 7.71 -26.18
N HIS A 236 -3.21 8.09 -25.53
CA HIS A 236 -3.53 9.51 -25.29
C HIS A 236 -2.54 10.19 -24.32
N LEU A 237 -1.75 9.38 -23.59
CA LEU A 237 -0.63 9.83 -22.79
C LEU A 237 0.66 9.64 -23.58
N GLY A 238 1.37 10.75 -23.85
CA GLY A 238 2.65 10.72 -24.57
C GLY A 238 3.80 10.29 -23.68
N HIS A 239 4.05 11.03 -22.59
CA HIS A 239 5.05 10.70 -21.58
C HIS A 239 4.68 11.34 -20.23
N ILE A 240 5.31 10.85 -19.16
CA ILE A 240 5.23 11.42 -17.81
C ILE A 240 6.65 11.68 -17.31
N SER A 241 6.85 12.80 -16.62
CA SER A 241 8.13 13.15 -16.01
C SER A 241 7.98 13.23 -14.49
N ILE A 242 8.87 12.58 -13.76
CA ILE A 242 8.92 12.58 -12.30
C ILE A 242 10.29 12.97 -11.77
N GLY A 243 10.31 13.56 -10.58
CA GLY A 243 11.53 13.91 -9.86
C GLY A 243 11.95 12.81 -8.89
N VAL A 244 13.24 12.55 -8.78
CA VAL A 244 13.86 11.60 -7.83
C VAL A 244 15.06 12.25 -7.15
N ARG A 245 15.43 11.79 -5.95
CA ARG A 245 16.53 12.41 -5.19
C ARG A 245 17.91 11.90 -5.59
N ASP A 246 18.01 10.64 -6.00
CA ASP A 246 19.29 10.01 -6.36
C ASP A 246 19.19 9.31 -7.72
N TYR A 247 19.95 9.83 -8.69
CA TYR A 247 20.01 9.30 -10.05
C TYR A 247 20.51 7.86 -10.11
N VAL A 248 21.52 7.49 -9.31
CA VAL A 248 22.17 6.17 -9.38
C VAL A 248 21.22 5.11 -8.84
N VAL A 249 20.60 5.39 -7.69
CA VAL A 249 19.58 4.52 -7.08
C VAL A 249 18.39 4.36 -8.02
N SER A 250 17.89 5.47 -8.57
CA SER A 250 16.75 5.46 -9.50
C SER A 250 17.07 4.72 -10.78
N ARG A 251 18.27 4.87 -11.34
CA ARG A 251 18.70 4.13 -12.53
C ARG A 251 18.67 2.63 -12.29
N ALA A 252 19.22 2.17 -11.18
CA ALA A 252 19.22 0.75 -10.82
C ALA A 252 17.78 0.23 -10.64
N PHE A 253 16.97 0.94 -9.86
CA PHE A 253 15.58 0.58 -9.58
C PHE A 253 14.72 0.52 -10.85
N TYR A 254 14.57 1.63 -11.57
CA TYR A 254 13.68 1.70 -12.73
C TYR A 254 14.13 0.81 -13.89
N THR A 255 15.44 0.61 -14.08
CA THR A 255 15.94 -0.35 -15.10
C THR A 255 15.53 -1.78 -14.78
N ALA A 256 15.65 -2.21 -13.52
CA ALA A 256 15.29 -3.57 -13.12
C ALA A 256 13.78 -3.79 -13.08
N VAL A 257 13.03 -2.82 -12.55
CA VAL A 257 11.59 -2.91 -12.31
C VAL A 257 10.77 -2.82 -13.59
N LEU A 258 11.19 -1.99 -14.55
CA LEU A 258 10.41 -1.79 -15.78
C LEU A 258 10.73 -2.83 -16.88
N ALA A 259 11.85 -3.56 -16.77
CA ALA A 259 12.26 -4.55 -17.75
C ALA A 259 11.24 -5.69 -17.96
N PRO A 260 10.62 -6.31 -16.91
CA PRO A 260 9.57 -7.31 -17.09
C PRO A 260 8.34 -6.80 -17.86
N LEU A 261 8.12 -5.48 -17.85
CA LEU A 261 7.01 -4.82 -18.55
C LEU A 261 7.35 -4.50 -20.01
N GLY A 262 8.56 -4.83 -20.46
CA GLY A 262 9.03 -4.56 -21.83
C GLY A 262 9.52 -3.13 -22.04
N LEU A 263 9.77 -2.37 -20.97
CA LEU A 263 10.36 -1.04 -21.06
C LEU A 263 11.85 -1.11 -20.74
N ARG A 264 12.65 -0.36 -21.49
CA ARG A 264 14.11 -0.28 -21.36
C ARG A 264 14.55 1.16 -21.20
N LEU A 265 15.79 1.34 -20.73
CA LEU A 265 16.44 2.64 -20.75
C LEU A 265 16.73 3.03 -22.20
N VAL A 266 16.10 4.11 -22.66
CA VAL A 266 16.19 4.61 -24.05
C VAL A 266 16.92 5.96 -24.12
N TYR A 267 16.97 6.68 -23.02
CA TYR A 267 17.74 7.91 -22.88
C TYR A 267 18.48 7.90 -21.55
N ASP A 268 19.75 8.27 -21.57
CA ASP A 268 20.59 8.42 -20.38
C ASP A 268 21.49 9.63 -20.57
N SER A 269 21.34 10.67 -19.72
CA SER A 269 22.19 11.86 -19.78
C SER A 269 23.65 11.59 -19.36
N GLY A 270 23.91 10.42 -18.76
CA GLY A 270 25.19 10.07 -18.17
C GLY A 270 25.38 10.58 -16.74
N PRO A 271 26.44 10.10 -16.05
CA PRO A 271 26.61 10.29 -14.61
C PRO A 271 27.14 11.67 -14.20
N VAL A 272 27.67 12.44 -15.16
CA VAL A 272 28.27 13.75 -14.91
C VAL A 272 27.20 14.83 -15.09
N SER A 273 26.80 15.44 -13.98
CA SER A 273 26.07 16.71 -14.06
C SER A 273 27.05 17.79 -14.54
N ASP A 274 26.62 18.59 -15.52
CA ASP A 274 27.37 19.77 -15.95
C ASP A 274 26.69 21.03 -15.40
N PRO A 275 27.21 21.61 -14.29
CA PRO A 275 26.64 22.81 -13.69
C PRO A 275 26.62 24.01 -14.64
N SER A 276 27.49 24.03 -15.66
CA SER A 276 27.57 25.14 -16.63
C SER A 276 26.44 25.11 -17.66
N THR A 277 25.84 23.94 -17.90
CA THR A 277 24.71 23.78 -18.83
C THR A 277 23.35 23.93 -18.15
N GLY A 278 23.31 23.86 -16.81
CA GLY A 278 22.07 23.83 -16.03
C GLY A 278 21.23 22.57 -16.29
N LYS A 279 21.79 21.53 -16.93
CA LYS A 279 21.09 20.28 -17.20
C LYS A 279 21.14 19.37 -15.97
N VAL A 280 19.98 18.96 -15.51
CA VAL A 280 19.83 17.92 -14.49
C VAL A 280 20.09 16.54 -15.09
N ARG A 281 20.53 15.59 -14.27
CA ARG A 281 20.68 14.20 -14.72
C ARG A 281 19.30 13.62 -14.99
N THR A 282 19.19 12.89 -16.10
CA THR A 282 17.92 12.43 -16.63
C THR A 282 18.03 11.03 -17.22
N LEU A 283 17.00 10.23 -16.97
CA LEU A 283 16.80 8.91 -17.56
C LEU A 283 15.45 8.93 -18.30
N GLY A 284 15.38 8.27 -19.44
CA GLY A 284 14.14 8.04 -20.19
C GLY A 284 13.91 6.56 -20.41
N TYR A 285 12.70 6.09 -20.13
CA TYR A 285 12.28 4.69 -20.27
C TYR A 285 11.13 4.56 -21.25
N GLY A 286 11.23 3.56 -22.13
CA GLY A 286 10.26 3.30 -23.19
C GLY A 286 10.45 1.92 -23.82
N PRO A 287 9.53 1.44 -24.66
CA PRO A 287 9.76 0.24 -25.45
C PRO A 287 10.88 0.44 -26.47
N ASP A 288 11.04 1.66 -26.99
CA ASP A 288 12.07 2.03 -27.94
C ASP A 288 12.44 3.52 -27.89
N GLU A 289 13.48 3.91 -28.64
CA GLU A 289 14.05 5.27 -28.66
C GLU A 289 13.10 6.34 -29.23
N GLU A 290 12.06 5.93 -29.98
CA GLU A 290 11.04 6.84 -30.51
C GLU A 290 9.88 7.05 -29.51
N HIS A 291 9.75 6.17 -28.51
CA HIS A 291 8.63 6.13 -27.58
C HIS A 291 9.11 6.20 -26.13
N GLU A 292 9.72 7.31 -25.73
CA GLU A 292 10.02 7.60 -24.34
C GLU A 292 8.72 7.87 -23.55
N LEU A 293 8.37 7.01 -22.58
CA LEU A 293 7.11 7.05 -21.83
C LEU A 293 7.27 7.60 -20.41
N LEU A 294 8.36 7.25 -19.72
CA LEU A 294 8.65 7.69 -18.35
C LEU A 294 10.02 8.35 -18.29
N ASN A 295 10.04 9.58 -17.79
CA ASN A 295 11.24 10.36 -17.59
C ASN A 295 11.52 10.61 -16.12
N ILE A 296 12.76 10.35 -15.72
CA ILE A 296 13.24 10.50 -14.35
C ILE A 296 14.23 11.66 -14.34
N PHE A 297 13.96 12.67 -13.54
CA PHE A 297 14.81 13.85 -13.37
C PHE A 297 15.36 13.91 -11.95
N GLU A 298 16.66 14.03 -11.82
CA GLU A 298 17.26 14.14 -10.49
C GLU A 298 17.14 15.56 -9.94
N HIS A 299 16.47 15.68 -8.80
CA HIS A 299 16.25 16.91 -8.06
C HIS A 299 16.36 16.64 -6.55
N GLN A 300 17.19 17.41 -5.85
CA GLN A 300 17.37 17.23 -4.40
C GLN A 300 16.08 17.49 -3.59
N ASP A 301 15.20 18.34 -4.11
CA ASP A 301 13.89 18.67 -3.55
C ASP A 301 12.74 17.86 -4.16
N ALA A 302 13.06 16.75 -4.85
CA ALA A 302 12.04 15.84 -5.38
C ALA A 302 11.10 15.34 -4.27
N ALA A 303 9.81 15.59 -4.49
CA ALA A 303 8.73 15.24 -3.58
C ALA A 303 7.64 14.47 -4.32
N THR A 304 7.15 13.41 -3.70
CA THR A 304 6.13 12.53 -4.27
C THR A 304 4.73 13.09 -4.02
N PRO A 305 3.76 12.86 -4.91
CA PRO A 305 2.40 13.32 -4.70
C PRO A 305 1.73 12.61 -3.51
N GLY A 306 0.70 13.25 -2.96
CA GLY A 306 -0.03 12.75 -1.79
C GLY A 306 -0.89 11.49 -2.05
N PRO A 307 -1.71 11.09 -1.06
CA PRO A 307 -2.66 9.98 -1.20
C PRO A 307 -3.51 10.07 -2.48
N GLY A 308 -3.76 8.93 -3.11
CA GLY A 308 -4.56 8.83 -4.35
C GLY A 308 -3.76 8.87 -5.65
N PHE A 309 -2.48 9.28 -5.63
CA PHE A 309 -1.62 9.23 -6.81
C PHE A 309 -0.84 7.92 -6.92
N HIS A 310 -0.78 7.35 -8.12
CA HIS A 310 0.14 6.28 -8.52
C HIS A 310 0.30 6.28 -10.05
N ILE A 311 1.36 5.62 -10.55
CA ILE A 311 1.61 5.43 -11.98
C ILE A 311 1.42 3.95 -12.31
N ALA A 312 0.46 3.65 -13.17
CA ALA A 312 0.14 2.29 -13.58
C ALA A 312 0.68 1.96 -14.97
N PHE A 313 1.37 0.83 -15.09
CA PHE A 313 1.94 0.31 -16.31
C PHE A 313 1.18 -0.95 -16.76
N ASN A 314 0.87 -1.03 -18.05
CA ASN A 314 0.30 -2.24 -18.62
C ASN A 314 1.38 -3.33 -18.71
N ALA A 315 1.14 -4.45 -18.04
CA ALA A 315 1.97 -5.63 -18.10
C ALA A 315 1.47 -6.56 -19.23
N PRO A 316 2.37 -7.18 -20.02
CA PRO A 316 1.99 -8.07 -21.11
C PRO A 316 1.37 -9.39 -20.62
N THR A 317 1.74 -9.83 -19.41
CA THR A 317 1.26 -11.07 -18.80
C THR A 317 1.10 -10.92 -17.28
N ARG A 318 0.39 -11.87 -16.65
CA ARG A 318 0.35 -11.93 -15.18
C ARG A 318 1.72 -12.23 -14.57
N GLN A 319 2.55 -13.03 -15.24
CA GLN A 319 3.91 -13.30 -14.80
C GLN A 319 4.76 -12.02 -14.79
N ALA A 320 4.62 -11.15 -15.79
CA ALA A 320 5.32 -9.87 -15.82
C ALA A 320 4.95 -8.96 -14.63
N VAL A 321 3.72 -9.05 -14.11
CA VAL A 321 3.31 -8.35 -12.88
C VAL A 321 4.02 -8.93 -11.64
N VAL A 322 4.15 -10.26 -11.57
CA VAL A 322 4.89 -10.93 -10.49
C VAL A 322 6.37 -10.56 -10.51
N ASP A 323 6.98 -10.60 -11.70
CA ASP A 323 8.40 -10.30 -11.88
C ASP A 323 8.70 -8.81 -11.60
N PHE A 324 7.81 -7.90 -12.02
CA PHE A 324 7.86 -6.48 -11.67
C PHE A 324 7.91 -6.27 -10.15
N HIS A 325 7.00 -6.93 -9.42
CA HIS A 325 6.93 -6.82 -7.96
C HIS A 325 8.18 -7.38 -7.30
N ALA A 326 8.60 -8.59 -7.68
CA ALA A 326 9.80 -9.21 -7.14
C ALA A 326 11.06 -8.35 -7.37
N LYS A 327 11.22 -7.78 -8.57
CA LYS A 327 12.33 -6.87 -8.88
C LYS A 327 12.27 -5.58 -8.09
N ALA A 328 11.08 -5.03 -7.87
CA ALA A 328 10.95 -3.83 -7.06
C ALA A 328 11.38 -4.06 -5.61
N ILE A 329 10.99 -5.18 -5.00
CA ILE A 329 11.44 -5.53 -3.65
C ILE A 329 12.96 -5.76 -3.60
N GLU A 330 13.51 -6.49 -4.58
CA GLU A 330 14.95 -6.76 -4.68
C GLU A 330 15.80 -5.48 -4.77
N PHE A 331 15.30 -4.45 -5.46
CA PHE A 331 16.01 -3.18 -5.70
C PHE A 331 15.63 -2.06 -4.72
N GLY A 332 15.09 -2.41 -3.54
CA GLY A 332 14.86 -1.46 -2.44
C GLY A 332 13.52 -0.74 -2.45
N GLY A 333 12.58 -1.19 -3.29
CA GLY A 333 11.18 -0.78 -3.20
C GLY A 333 10.46 -1.45 -2.03
N THR A 334 9.36 -0.84 -1.60
CA THR A 334 8.51 -1.36 -0.52
C THR A 334 7.23 -1.96 -1.11
N ASP A 335 6.77 -3.08 -0.54
CA ASP A 335 5.48 -3.66 -0.92
C ASP A 335 4.34 -2.70 -0.57
N ASN A 336 3.44 -2.50 -1.53
CA ASN A 336 2.22 -1.70 -1.34
C ASN A 336 0.99 -2.47 -1.86
N GLY A 337 1.14 -3.78 -2.09
CA GLY A 337 0.10 -4.66 -2.59
C GLY A 337 0.71 -5.76 -3.44
N THR A 338 0.75 -6.98 -2.89
CA THR A 338 1.27 -8.16 -3.57
C THR A 338 0.55 -8.46 -4.91
N PRO A 339 1.20 -9.18 -5.84
CA PRO A 339 0.58 -9.60 -7.09
C PRO A 339 -0.69 -10.41 -6.85
N GLY A 340 -1.80 -9.98 -7.44
CA GLY A 340 -3.08 -10.68 -7.27
C GLY A 340 -4.21 -10.09 -8.10
N VAL A 341 -5.30 -10.85 -8.23
CA VAL A 341 -6.52 -10.39 -8.88
C VAL A 341 -7.21 -9.35 -7.99
N ARG A 342 -7.56 -8.21 -8.58
CA ARG A 342 -8.34 -7.14 -7.95
C ARG A 342 -9.79 -7.30 -8.38
N GLU A 343 -10.49 -8.25 -7.76
CA GLU A 343 -11.86 -8.63 -8.16
C GLU A 343 -12.84 -7.45 -8.17
N HIS A 344 -12.62 -6.48 -7.27
CA HIS A 344 -13.38 -5.22 -7.18
C HIS A 344 -13.14 -4.27 -8.37
N TYR A 345 -12.07 -4.43 -9.14
CA TYR A 345 -11.83 -3.72 -10.41
C TYR A 345 -12.21 -4.55 -11.64
N GLY A 346 -12.27 -5.88 -11.48
CA GLY A 346 -12.71 -6.81 -12.50
C GLY A 346 -11.94 -8.13 -12.45
N ARG A 347 -12.58 -9.21 -12.92
CA ARG A 347 -12.06 -10.59 -12.86
C ARG A 347 -10.71 -10.80 -13.56
N ASN A 348 -10.37 -9.94 -14.52
CA ASN A 348 -9.12 -10.01 -15.25
C ASN A 348 -8.08 -8.99 -14.77
N TYR A 349 -8.40 -8.13 -13.79
CA TYR A 349 -7.50 -7.10 -13.30
C TYR A 349 -6.45 -7.73 -12.36
N PHE A 350 -5.36 -8.25 -12.91
CA PHE A 350 -4.27 -8.81 -12.12
C PHE A 350 -3.18 -7.75 -11.94
N ALA A 351 -2.91 -7.33 -10.71
CA ALA A 351 -2.01 -6.22 -10.44
C ALA A 351 -1.15 -6.39 -9.19
N ALA A 352 -0.02 -5.70 -9.18
CA ALA A 352 0.87 -5.53 -8.04
C ALA A 352 1.22 -4.06 -7.87
N PHE A 353 1.46 -3.65 -6.62
CA PHE A 353 1.72 -2.27 -6.23
C PHE A 353 2.99 -2.22 -5.38
N VAL A 354 3.85 -1.26 -5.70
CA VAL A 354 5.11 -1.04 -4.99
C VAL A 354 5.35 0.45 -4.79
N VAL A 355 6.17 0.79 -3.81
CA VAL A 355 6.65 2.15 -3.57
C VAL A 355 8.14 2.18 -3.89
N ASP A 356 8.57 3.10 -4.75
CA ASP A 356 9.99 3.27 -5.07
C ASP A 356 10.78 3.89 -3.89
N PRO A 357 12.12 3.93 -3.95
CA PRO A 357 12.95 4.51 -2.88
C PRO A 357 12.67 5.99 -2.57
N ASP A 358 12.05 6.71 -3.50
CA ASP A 358 11.71 8.12 -3.36
C ASP A 358 10.30 8.37 -2.81
N GLY A 359 9.43 7.35 -2.82
CA GLY A 359 8.04 7.35 -2.34
C GLY A 359 6.98 7.28 -3.44
N TRP A 360 7.37 7.12 -4.71
CA TRP A 360 6.46 7.02 -5.85
C TRP A 360 5.73 5.68 -5.81
N ARG A 361 4.40 5.73 -5.82
CA ARG A 361 3.56 4.54 -5.93
C ARG A 361 3.47 4.11 -7.39
N LEU A 362 3.89 2.88 -7.66
CA LEU A 362 3.88 2.26 -8.98
C LEU A 362 2.96 1.05 -8.97
N GLU A 363 2.28 0.83 -10.09
CA GLU A 363 1.43 -0.33 -10.32
C GLU A 363 1.82 -1.02 -11.63
N ALA A 364 1.89 -2.34 -11.63
CA ALA A 364 1.87 -3.14 -12.84
C ALA A 364 0.54 -3.88 -12.94
N VAL A 365 -0.15 -3.77 -14.08
CA VAL A 365 -1.47 -4.37 -14.28
C VAL A 365 -1.55 -5.15 -15.59
N CYS A 366 -1.99 -6.40 -15.50
CA CYS A 366 -2.39 -7.23 -16.63
C CYS A 366 -3.92 -7.35 -16.64
N LYS A 367 -4.56 -7.02 -17.77
CA LYS A 367 -6.02 -7.14 -17.97
C LYS A 367 -6.39 -8.25 -18.97
N VAL A 368 -5.40 -8.99 -19.45
CA VAL A 368 -5.60 -10.08 -20.42
C VAL A 368 -6.38 -11.22 -19.72
N PRO A 369 -7.47 -11.72 -20.31
CA PRO A 369 -8.17 -12.89 -19.80
C PRO A 369 -7.24 -14.10 -19.74
N LEU A 370 -7.43 -14.98 -18.74
CA LEU A 370 -6.89 -16.34 -18.86
C LEU A 370 -7.66 -17.02 -19.99
N GLU A 371 -6.95 -17.57 -20.98
CA GLU A 371 -7.58 -18.39 -22.01
C GLU A 371 -8.40 -19.47 -21.31
N GLN A 372 -9.71 -19.51 -21.59
CA GLN A 372 -10.55 -20.61 -21.15
C GLN A 372 -10.16 -21.80 -22.02
N GLU A 373 -9.77 -22.92 -21.42
CA GLU A 373 -9.76 -24.19 -22.15
C GLU A 373 -11.21 -24.44 -22.60
N GLU A 374 -11.49 -24.18 -23.88
CA GLU A 374 -12.76 -24.52 -24.51
C GLU A 374 -13.03 -26.01 -24.24
N PRO A 375 -14.17 -26.38 -23.62
CA PRO A 375 -14.48 -27.76 -23.38
C PRO A 375 -14.56 -28.46 -24.73
N SER A 376 -13.67 -29.43 -24.95
CA SER A 376 -13.60 -30.22 -26.18
C SER A 376 -15.02 -30.70 -26.54
N GLU A 377 -15.60 -30.13 -27.60
CA GLU A 377 -16.87 -30.58 -28.14
C GLU A 377 -16.77 -32.07 -28.39
N THR A 378 -17.53 -32.83 -27.61
CA THR A 378 -17.66 -34.27 -27.79
C THR A 378 -18.38 -34.49 -29.12
N ARG A 379 -17.59 -34.73 -30.17
CA ARG A 379 -18.07 -35.16 -31.48
C ARG A 379 -18.82 -36.49 -31.30
N ARG A 380 -20.15 -36.41 -31.25
CA ARG A 380 -21.04 -37.58 -31.37
C ARG A 380 -21.24 -37.94 -32.84
#